data_AF-A0A1U7GAX5-F1
#
_entry.id   AF-A0A1U7GAX5-F1
#
_cell.length_a   1.000
_cell.length_b   1.000
_cell.length_c   1.000
_cell.angle_alpha   90.00
_cell.angle_beta   90.00
_cell.angle_gamma   90.00
#
_symmetry.space_group_name_H-M   'P 1'
#
loop_
_entity.id
_entity.type
_entity.pdbx_description
1 polymer ?
#
loop_
_entity_poly.entity_id
_entity_poly.type
_entity_poly.pdbx_seq_one_letter_code
_entity_poly.pdbx_strand_id
1 'polypeptide(L)'
;MKARDPDVVSASEIASWAWCPESWRLSSLGHEPSDRDALAAGERRHEEMAAFEQSSRSATSFGRGLVVAAALLALAAVALSLARG
;
A
#
# COMPACT_ATOMS: atom_id res chain seq x y z
N MET A 1 6.14 2.13 19.74
CA MET A 1 6.92 2.70 18.63
C MET A 1 8.34 2.16 18.72
N LYS A 2 8.90 1.63 17.63
CA LYS A 2 10.30 1.17 17.62
C LYS A 2 11.21 2.41 17.84
N ALA A 3 12.29 2.29 18.62
CA ALA A 3 13.24 3.38 18.77
C ALA A 3 13.81 3.76 17.39
N ARG A 4 13.83 5.06 17.08
CA ARG A 4 14.38 5.58 15.81
C ARG A 4 15.91 5.45 15.85
N ASP A 5 16.50 5.08 14.72
CA ASP A 5 17.94 5.12 14.52
C ASP A 5 18.37 6.59 14.40
N PRO A 6 19.28 7.10 15.26
CA PRO A 6 19.70 8.49 15.22
C PRO A 6 20.43 8.88 13.92
N ASP A 7 20.94 7.92 13.17
CA ASP A 7 21.67 8.17 11.91
C ASP A 7 20.77 8.15 10.67
N VAL A 8 19.45 7.91 10.85
CA VAL A 8 18.48 7.81 9.74
C VAL A 8 17.50 8.98 9.77
N VAL A 9 17.55 9.80 8.72
CA VAL A 9 16.57 10.88 8.48
C VAL A 9 15.41 10.33 7.65
N SER A 10 14.18 10.52 8.12
CA SER A 10 13.00 10.09 7.37
C SER A 10 12.65 11.03 6.22
N ALA A 11 11.88 10.54 5.24
CA ALA A 11 11.39 11.37 4.14
C ALA A 11 10.54 12.56 4.62
N SER A 12 9.76 12.40 5.70
CA SER A 12 8.97 13.50 6.27
C SER A 12 9.85 14.55 6.95
N GLU A 13 10.98 14.16 7.54
CA GLU A 13 11.96 15.10 8.08
C GLU A 13 12.66 15.90 6.98
N ILE A 14 13.05 15.24 5.88
CA ILE A 14 13.63 15.93 4.71
C ILE A 14 12.60 16.92 4.13
N ALA A 15 11.35 16.49 3.97
CA ALA A 15 10.28 17.33 3.44
C ALA A 15 9.98 18.54 4.33
N SER A 16 9.92 18.35 5.66
CA SER A 16 9.66 19.46 6.58
C SER A 16 10.81 20.45 6.60
N TRP A 17 12.07 19.99 6.58
CA TRP A 17 13.22 20.88 6.47
C TRP A 17 13.23 21.66 5.15
N ALA A 18 12.97 20.99 4.02
CA ALA A 18 12.96 21.62 2.69
C ALA A 18 11.83 22.66 2.55
N TRP A 19 10.68 22.42 3.17
CA TRP A 19 9.56 23.35 3.18
C TRP A 19 9.74 24.51 4.15
N CYS A 20 10.11 24.22 5.41
CA CYS A 20 10.31 25.20 6.47
C CYS A 20 11.30 24.66 7.53
N PRO A 21 12.58 25.07 7.50
CA PRO A 21 13.58 24.60 8.45
C PRO A 21 13.21 24.84 9.92
N GLU A 22 12.45 25.91 10.19
CA GLU A 22 12.00 26.23 11.55
C GLU A 22 10.93 25.27 12.05
N SER A 23 10.01 24.80 11.19
CA SER A 23 9.02 23.78 11.62
C SER A 23 9.70 22.44 11.89
N TRP A 24 10.71 22.08 11.09
CA TRP A 24 11.55 20.92 11.36
C TRP A 24 12.29 21.04 12.70
N ARG A 25 12.92 22.20 12.97
CA ARG A 25 13.64 22.46 14.24
C ARG A 25 12.70 22.39 15.45
N LEU A 26 11.49 22.92 15.33
CA LEU A 26 10.50 22.86 16.40
C LEU A 26 10.06 21.41 16.66
N SER A 27 9.80 20.64 15.60
CA SER A 27 9.44 19.23 15.72
C SER A 27 10.55 18.40 16.37
N SER A 28 11.83 18.65 16.04
CA SER A 28 12.96 17.94 16.66
C SER A 28 13.16 18.29 18.15
N LEU A 29 12.62 19.43 18.60
CA LEU A 29 12.54 19.80 20.02
C LEU A 29 11.28 19.27 20.72
N GLY A 30 10.46 18.47 20.04
CA GLY A 30 9.25 17.86 20.60
C GLY A 30 8.02 18.77 20.55
N HIS A 31 8.06 19.87 19.77
CA HIS A 31 6.84 20.65 19.51
C HIS A 31 5.96 19.94 18.50
N GLU A 32 4.68 19.85 18.84
CA GLU A 32 3.70 19.17 18.03
C GLU A 32 2.96 20.14 17.10
N PRO A 33 2.58 19.72 15.89
CA PRO A 33 1.75 20.50 14.99
C PRO A 33 0.39 20.82 15.62
N SER A 34 -0.19 21.96 15.24
CA SER A 34 -1.52 22.37 15.69
C SER A 34 -2.67 21.59 15.03
N ASP A 35 -2.41 20.96 13.88
CA ASP A 35 -3.38 20.31 13.00
C ASP A 35 -3.49 18.80 13.26
N ARG A 36 -3.45 18.38 14.53
CA ARG A 36 -3.47 16.95 14.91
C ARG A 36 -4.68 16.18 14.37
N ASP A 37 -5.84 16.83 14.29
CA ASP A 37 -7.05 16.19 13.76
C ASP A 37 -6.91 15.84 12.27
N ALA A 38 -6.23 16.70 11.50
CA ALA A 38 -5.96 16.45 10.08
C ALA A 38 -4.95 15.32 9.91
N LEU A 39 -3.89 15.29 10.73
CA LEU A 39 -2.92 14.20 10.75
C LEU A 39 -3.57 12.85 11.07
N ALA A 40 -4.37 12.79 12.15
CA ALA A 40 -5.09 11.59 12.54
C ALA A 40 -6.09 11.14 11.46
N ALA A 41 -6.75 12.08 10.78
CA ALA A 41 -7.61 11.75 9.64
C ALA A 41 -6.82 11.17 8.45
N GLY A 42 -5.64 11.72 8.16
CA GLY A 42 -4.72 11.22 7.15
C GLY A 42 -4.24 9.80 7.46
N GLU A 43 -3.84 9.53 8.71
CA GLU A 43 -3.41 8.20 9.16
C GLU A 43 -4.53 7.16 8.97
N ARG A 44 -5.75 7.43 9.45
CA ARG A 44 -6.89 6.53 9.25
C ARG A 44 -7.14 6.25 7.77
N ARG A 45 -7.06 7.30 6.93
CA ARG A 45 -7.26 7.15 5.48
C ARG A 45 -6.20 6.24 4.86
N HIS A 46 -4.94 6.33 5.29
CA HIS A 46 -3.88 5.45 4.82
C HIS A 46 -4.10 4.00 5.25
N GLU A 47 -4.55 3.76 6.49
CA GLU A 47 -4.89 2.42 6.99
C GLU A 47 -6.02 1.79 6.18
N GLU A 48 -7.11 2.53 5.95
CA GLU A 48 -8.24 2.09 5.13
C GLU A 48 -7.81 1.75 3.69
N MET A 49 -6.99 2.61 3.08
CA MET A 49 -6.49 2.40 1.73
C MET A 49 -5.57 1.19 1.64
N ALA A 50 -4.71 0.97 2.63
CA ALA A 50 -3.84 -0.21 2.68
C ALA A 50 -4.65 -1.51 2.75
N ALA A 51 -5.71 -1.54 3.58
CA ALA A 51 -6.61 -2.68 3.67
C ALA A 51 -7.36 -2.92 2.33
N PHE A 52 -7.84 -1.85 1.70
CA PHE A 52 -8.48 -1.92 0.39
C PHE A 52 -7.51 -2.44 -0.69
N GLU A 53 -6.28 -1.95 -0.73
CA GLU A 53 -5.27 -2.40 -1.68
C GLU A 53 -4.95 -3.89 -1.50
N GLN A 54 -4.79 -4.34 -0.26
CA GLN A 54 -4.54 -5.75 0.03
C GLN A 54 -5.69 -6.65 -0.46
N SER A 55 -6.94 -6.28 -0.19
CA SER A 55 -8.11 -7.04 -0.65
C SER A 55 -8.21 -7.05 -2.19
N SER A 56 -7.93 -5.91 -2.83
CA SER A 56 -7.96 -5.76 -4.29
C SER A 56 -6.89 -6.61 -4.97
N ARG A 57 -5.67 -6.64 -4.42
CA ARG A 57 -4.58 -7.50 -4.91
C ARG A 57 -4.95 -8.99 -4.81
N SER A 58 -5.56 -9.39 -3.69
CA SER A 58 -6.03 -10.77 -3.50
C SER A 58 -7.11 -11.15 -4.51
N ALA A 59 -8.15 -10.32 -4.66
CA ALA A 59 -9.24 -10.54 -5.61
C ALA A 59 -8.73 -10.62 -7.06
N THR A 60 -7.78 -9.74 -7.42
CA THR A 60 -7.15 -9.75 -8.75
C THR A 60 -6.37 -11.04 -8.99
N SER A 61 -5.57 -11.48 -8.02
CA SER A 61 -4.82 -12.74 -8.13
C SER A 61 -5.73 -13.94 -8.28
N PHE A 62 -6.82 -14.00 -7.50
CA PHE A 62 -7.81 -15.07 -7.58
C PHE A 62 -8.52 -15.09 -8.93
N GLY A 63 -9.00 -13.92 -9.41
CA GLY A 63 -9.64 -13.79 -10.71
C GLY A 63 -8.73 -14.23 -11.86
N ARG A 64 -7.44 -13.86 -11.81
CA ARG A 64 -6.44 -14.33 -12.79
C ARG A 64 -6.29 -15.85 -12.77
N GLY A 65 -6.29 -16.46 -11.58
CA GLY A 65 -6.28 -17.92 -11.43
C GLY A 65 -7.49 -18.59 -12.09
N LEU A 66 -8.70 -18.04 -11.88
CA LEU A 66 -9.92 -18.55 -12.50
C LEU A 66 -9.88 -18.47 -14.03
N VAL A 67 -9.39 -17.36 -14.59
CA VAL A 67 -9.23 -17.21 -16.05
C VAL A 67 -8.28 -18.26 -16.62
N VAL A 68 -7.14 -18.50 -15.97
CA VAL A 68 -6.19 -19.53 -16.40
C VAL A 68 -6.82 -20.93 -16.32
N ALA A 69 -7.51 -21.24 -15.22
CA ALA A 69 -8.18 -22.53 -15.06
C ALA A 69 -9.25 -22.75 -16.15
N ALA A 70 -10.08 -21.74 -16.43
CA ALA A 70 -11.09 -21.81 -17.49
C ALA A 70 -10.46 -22.03 -18.88
N ALA A 71 -9.35 -21.33 -19.18
CA ALA A 71 -8.63 -21.52 -20.45
C ALA A 71 -8.08 -22.94 -20.59
N LEU A 72 -7.50 -23.52 -19.53
CA LEU A 72 -7.00 -24.90 -19.53
C LEU A 72 -8.12 -25.92 -19.72
N LEU A 73 -9.26 -25.72 -19.05
CA LEU A 73 -10.44 -26.59 -19.22
C LEU A 73 -10.99 -26.52 -20.65
N ALA A 74 -11.06 -25.32 -21.24
CA ALA A 74 -11.48 -25.16 -22.62
C ALA A 74 -10.52 -25.86 -23.61
N LEU A 75 -9.22 -25.71 -23.42
CA LEU A 75 -8.21 -26.40 -24.24
C LEU A 75 -8.31 -27.92 -24.11
N ALA A 76 -8.50 -28.44 -22.88
CA ALA A 76 -8.70 -29.85 -22.64
C ALA A 76 -9.97 -30.36 -23.35
N ALA A 77 -11.09 -29.64 -23.25
CA ALA A 77 -12.33 -30.01 -23.91
C ALA A 77 -12.20 -30.06 -25.45
N VAL A 78 -11.48 -29.10 -26.04
CA VAL A 78 -11.16 -29.09 -27.47
C VAL A 78 -10.30 -30.30 -27.84
N ALA A 79 -9.23 -30.57 -27.08
CA ALA A 79 -8.36 -31.72 -27.34
C ALA A 79 -9.11 -33.06 -27.24
N LEU A 80 -9.97 -33.23 -26.23
CA LEU A 80 -10.80 -34.43 -26.08
C LEU A 80 -11.81 -34.60 -27.22
N SER A 81 -12.34 -33.50 -27.75
CA SER A 81 -13.26 -33.52 -28.89
C SER A 81 -12.53 -33.97 -30.15
N LEU A 82 -11.33 -33.45 -30.40
CA LEU A 82 -10.49 -33.83 -31.54
C LEU A 82 -10.01 -35.28 -31.47
N ALA A 83 -9.76 -35.82 -30.28
CA ALA A 83 -9.33 -37.22 -30.11
C ALA A 83 -10.45 -38.25 -30.31
N ARG A 84 -11.72 -37.82 -30.32
CA ARG A 84 -12.90 -38.68 -30.46
C ARG A 84 -13.52 -38.70 -31.86
N GLY A 85 -13.17 -37.74 -32.72
CA GLY A 85 -13.61 -37.67 -34.11
C GLY A 85 -12.57 -38.24 -35.05
#